data_AF-F0V3A2-F1
#
_entry.id   AF-F0V3A2-F1
#
_cell.length_a   1.000
_cell.length_b   1.000
_cell.length_c   1.000
_cell.angle_alpha   90.00
_cell.angle_beta   90.00
_cell.angle_gamma   90.00
#
_symmetry.space_group_name_H-M   'P 1'
#
loop_
_entity.id
_entity.type
_entity.pdbx_description
1 polymer ?
#
loop_
_entity_poly.entity_id
_entity_poly.type
_entity_poly.pdbx_seq_one_letter_code
_entity_poly.pdbx_strand_id
1 'polypeptide(L)'
;MEFSSYFFQQLINDSDISLQEITSESLKEFFNQIIEERKEKTRELGKKILIDFLDYKEDQIDEELTYLVGKSKFFFSYHQNLLEHLLEVSIFSANFAYQLNLNTVEAKRAAFFHDIGKVVGQYSDHVIEGMKLANQFKLDSYIIETIQFHHNYDTNINNPYLSIVRSMDKLSAGRLGARPFQLEKTKERKEKMHSLLTGIDGISRVEFLAGGHIIKIFLNPEKFNWTSLEDFKKNVTKTVRETDLKYQYNYQFLLKLEFNDSFLLDDY
;
A
#
# COMPACT_ATOMS: atom_id res chain seq x y z
N MET A 1 18.76 3.77 3.40
CA MET A 1 19.33 3.05 2.23
C MET A 1 19.61 4.02 1.08
N GLU A 2 18.76 5.00 0.80
CA GLU A 2 19.00 5.96 -0.32
C GLU A 2 20.05 7.05 -0.03
N PHE A 3 20.10 7.63 1.17
CA PHE A 3 21.14 8.62 1.51
C PHE A 3 22.55 8.03 1.39
N SER A 4 22.72 6.77 1.82
CA SER A 4 23.98 6.03 1.68
C SER A 4 24.35 5.78 0.22
N SER A 5 23.40 5.33 -0.62
CA SER A 5 23.68 5.09 -2.04
C SER A 5 24.02 6.38 -2.79
N TYR A 6 23.30 7.47 -2.52
CA TYR A 6 23.59 8.77 -3.12
C TYR A 6 24.90 9.37 -2.59
N PHE A 7 25.21 9.20 -1.31
CA PHE A 7 26.51 9.55 -0.75
C PHE A 7 27.64 8.86 -1.51
N PHE A 8 27.59 7.54 -1.69
CA PHE A 8 28.60 6.83 -2.47
C PHE A 8 28.64 7.27 -3.93
N GLN A 9 27.49 7.56 -4.54
CA GLN A 9 27.46 8.09 -5.90
C GLN A 9 28.14 9.46 -6.00
N GLN A 10 27.88 10.38 -5.07
CA GLN A 10 28.54 11.68 -5.04
C GLN A 10 30.04 11.51 -4.78
N LEU A 11 30.40 10.70 -3.79
CA LEU A 11 31.80 10.40 -3.46
C LEU A 11 32.60 9.82 -4.65
N ILE A 12 31.97 8.97 -5.48
CA ILE A 12 32.61 8.39 -6.68
C ILE A 12 32.75 9.42 -7.80
N ASN A 13 31.82 10.37 -7.91
CA ASN A 13 31.79 11.34 -9.01
C ASN A 13 32.43 12.70 -8.65
N ASP A 14 32.81 12.91 -7.40
CA ASP A 14 33.45 14.13 -6.94
C ASP A 14 34.95 14.07 -7.27
N SER A 15 35.35 14.86 -8.26
CA SER A 15 36.74 14.94 -8.73
C SER A 15 37.68 15.61 -7.73
N ASP A 16 37.13 16.34 -6.76
CA ASP A 16 37.90 17.11 -5.78
C ASP A 16 38.25 16.26 -4.55
N ILE A 17 37.64 15.08 -4.40
CA ILE A 17 37.88 14.16 -3.29
C ILE A 17 39.04 13.20 -3.63
N SER A 18 40.23 13.47 -3.06
CA SER A 18 41.41 12.60 -3.16
C SER A 18 41.47 11.58 -2.02
N LEU A 19 41.78 10.31 -2.34
CA LEU A 19 42.01 9.24 -1.36
C LEU A 19 43.12 9.55 -0.32
N GLN A 20 43.98 10.52 -0.62
CA GLN A 20 45.09 10.92 0.26
C GLN A 20 44.67 11.99 1.31
N GLU A 21 43.55 12.67 1.09
CA GLU A 21 43.04 13.77 1.94
C GLU A 21 41.78 13.39 2.73
N ILE A 22 41.14 12.26 2.38
CA ILE A 22 39.96 11.76 3.07
C ILE A 22 40.29 11.34 4.51
N THR A 23 39.62 11.99 5.45
CA THR A 23 39.56 11.59 6.86
C THR A 23 38.14 11.14 7.23
N SER A 24 38.02 10.37 8.32
CA SER A 24 36.70 9.98 8.87
C SER A 24 35.81 11.19 9.15
N GLU A 25 36.39 12.31 9.61
CA GLU A 25 35.63 13.52 9.92
C GLU A 25 35.14 14.23 8.65
N SER A 26 36.00 14.36 7.64
CA SER A 26 35.59 14.93 6.33
C SER A 26 34.48 14.12 5.66
N LEU A 27 34.49 12.78 5.78
CA LEU A 27 33.43 11.93 5.24
C LEU A 27 32.09 12.13 5.97
N LYS A 28 32.13 12.32 7.29
CA LYS A 28 30.91 12.63 8.07
C LYS A 28 30.36 14.00 7.69
N GLU A 29 31.22 15.02 7.56
CA GLU A 29 30.80 16.35 7.14
C GLU A 29 30.17 16.32 5.75
N PHE A 30 30.80 15.64 4.79
CA PHE A 30 30.27 15.45 3.44
C PHE A 30 28.94 14.69 3.45
N PHE A 31 28.83 13.62 4.25
CA PHE A 31 27.58 12.88 4.41
C PHE A 31 26.46 13.75 4.99
N ASN A 32 26.75 14.55 6.00
CA ASN A 32 25.79 15.47 6.62
C ASN A 32 25.35 16.56 5.63
N GLN A 33 26.27 17.11 4.85
CA GLN A 33 25.97 18.08 3.79
C GLN A 33 25.00 17.48 2.76
N ILE A 34 25.27 16.26 2.30
CA ILE A 34 24.39 15.55 1.37
C ILE A 34 23.00 15.30 1.98
N ILE A 35 22.93 14.94 3.27
CA ILE A 35 21.64 14.76 3.95
C ILE A 35 20.85 16.06 3.95
N GLU A 36 21.47 17.17 4.32
CA GLU A 36 20.78 18.47 4.40
C GLU A 36 20.36 18.98 3.01
N GLU A 37 21.22 18.88 2.00
CA GLU A 37 20.87 19.22 0.61
C GLU A 37 19.68 18.38 0.12
N ARG A 38 19.66 17.08 0.45
CA ARG A 38 18.57 16.18 0.07
C ARG A 38 17.28 16.47 0.81
N LYS A 39 17.34 16.80 2.09
CA LYS A 39 16.16 17.26 2.84
C LYS A 39 15.61 18.53 2.22
N GLU A 40 16.47 19.47 1.84
CA GLU A 40 16.04 20.73 1.25
C GLU A 40 15.36 20.52 -0.11
N LYS A 41 15.98 19.76 -1.03
CA LYS A 41 15.33 19.37 -2.29
C LYS A 41 14.00 18.64 -2.08
N THR A 42 13.87 17.89 -0.99
CA THR A 42 12.63 17.21 -0.63
C THR A 42 11.57 18.22 -0.18
N ARG A 43 11.93 19.22 0.63
CA ARG A 43 11.04 20.31 1.02
C ARG A 43 10.63 21.15 -0.18
N GLU A 44 11.55 21.52 -1.05
CA GLU A 44 11.26 22.26 -2.29
C GLU A 44 10.23 21.54 -3.15
N LEU A 45 10.39 20.23 -3.35
CA LEU A 45 9.41 19.41 -4.07
C LEU A 45 8.05 19.42 -3.37
N GLY A 46 8.04 19.23 -2.05
CA GLY A 46 6.80 19.25 -1.26
C GLY A 46 6.08 20.59 -1.34
N LYS A 47 6.83 21.69 -1.28
CA LYS A 47 6.31 23.06 -1.37
C LYS A 47 5.69 23.30 -2.75
N LYS A 48 6.39 22.87 -3.80
CA LYS A 48 5.88 22.92 -5.18
C LYS A 48 4.57 22.15 -5.32
N ILE A 49 4.46 20.96 -4.73
CA ILE A 49 3.23 20.17 -4.79
C ILE A 49 2.10 20.87 -4.02
N LEU A 50 2.37 21.35 -2.80
CA LEU A 50 1.35 22.01 -1.99
C LEU A 50 0.83 23.30 -2.65
N ILE A 51 1.71 24.13 -3.19
CA ILE A 51 1.36 25.41 -3.80
C ILE A 51 0.87 25.22 -5.24
N ASP A 52 1.73 24.76 -6.15
CA ASP A 52 1.42 24.75 -7.58
C ASP A 52 0.36 23.70 -7.93
N PHE A 53 0.39 22.53 -7.28
CA PHE A 53 -0.51 21.43 -7.61
C PHE A 53 -1.78 21.45 -6.76
N LEU A 54 -1.67 21.62 -5.44
CA LEU A 54 -2.79 21.59 -4.49
C LEU A 54 -3.39 22.96 -4.14
N ASP A 55 -2.84 24.04 -4.68
CA ASP A 55 -3.36 25.40 -4.57
C ASP A 55 -3.41 25.93 -3.12
N TYR A 56 -2.52 25.44 -2.24
CA TYR A 56 -2.35 26.03 -0.91
C TYR A 56 -1.59 27.34 -1.01
N LYS A 57 -1.92 28.28 -0.11
CA LYS A 57 -1.12 29.48 0.06
C LYS A 57 0.10 29.20 0.92
N GLU A 58 1.17 29.95 0.68
CA GLU A 58 2.45 29.78 1.37
C GLU A 58 2.35 29.98 2.90
N ASP A 59 1.44 30.83 3.37
CA ASP A 59 1.18 31.06 4.79
C ASP A 59 0.35 29.95 5.46
N GLN A 60 -0.18 29.00 4.67
CA GLN A 60 -1.02 27.90 5.15
C GLN A 60 -0.28 26.56 5.23
N ILE A 61 0.99 26.50 4.81
CA ILE A 61 1.75 25.25 4.74
C ILE A 61 2.74 25.15 5.90
N ASP A 62 2.71 24.01 6.59
CA ASP A 62 3.66 23.67 7.63
C ASP A 62 4.95 23.07 7.03
N GLU A 63 6.12 23.36 7.60
CA GLU A 63 7.40 22.87 7.08
C GLU A 63 7.55 21.35 7.18
N GLU A 64 7.02 20.73 8.25
CA GLU A 64 7.05 19.29 8.43
C GLU A 64 6.10 18.61 7.44
N LEU A 65 4.88 19.14 7.26
CA LEU A 65 3.96 18.66 6.24
C LEU A 65 4.59 18.76 4.85
N THR A 66 5.23 19.88 4.55
CA THR A 66 5.95 20.13 3.29
C THR A 66 7.00 19.06 3.05
N TYR A 67 7.82 18.76 4.05
CA TYR A 67 8.81 17.70 3.97
C TYR A 67 8.16 16.32 3.74
N LEU A 68 7.09 15.97 4.47
CA LEU A 68 6.39 14.70 4.33
C LEU A 68 5.77 14.51 2.94
N VAL A 69 5.17 15.57 2.39
CA VAL A 69 4.63 15.58 1.03
C VAL A 69 5.74 15.30 0.01
N GLY A 70 6.87 15.99 0.10
CA GLY A 70 8.00 15.73 -0.80
C GLY A 70 8.59 14.33 -0.61
N LYS A 71 8.62 13.84 0.63
CA LYS A 71 9.17 12.54 0.99
C LYS A 71 8.37 11.39 0.38
N SER A 72 7.09 11.58 0.04
CA SER A 72 6.28 10.58 -0.67
C SER A 72 6.90 10.10 -1.99
N LYS A 73 7.76 10.92 -2.63
CA LYS A 73 8.55 10.54 -3.82
C LYS A 73 9.44 9.32 -3.60
N PHE A 74 9.84 9.04 -2.36
CA PHE A 74 10.74 7.93 -2.03
C PHE A 74 10.00 6.69 -1.51
N PHE A 75 8.67 6.74 -1.46
CA PHE A 75 7.85 5.64 -1.02
C PHE A 75 7.25 4.92 -2.22
N PHE A 76 7.12 3.60 -2.08
CA PHE A 76 6.47 2.76 -3.07
C PHE A 76 5.36 1.97 -2.41
N SER A 77 4.20 1.93 -3.05
CA SER A 77 3.11 1.05 -2.68
C SER A 77 2.90 0.06 -3.82
N TYR A 78 3.09 -1.24 -3.54
CA TYR A 78 2.91 -2.30 -4.53
C TYR A 78 3.68 -2.09 -5.85
N HIS A 79 4.89 -1.54 -5.79
CA HIS A 79 5.80 -1.19 -6.92
C HIS A 79 5.39 0.01 -7.77
N GLN A 80 4.36 0.76 -7.37
CA GLN A 80 4.09 2.10 -7.90
C GLN A 80 4.67 3.13 -6.94
N ASN A 81 5.27 4.19 -7.48
CA ASN A 81 5.72 5.31 -6.66
C ASN A 81 4.51 5.98 -5.99
N LEU A 82 4.61 6.23 -4.69
CA LEU A 82 3.50 6.78 -3.92
C LEU A 82 3.13 8.19 -4.41
N LEU A 83 4.10 9.08 -4.62
CA LEU A 83 3.82 10.42 -5.12
C LEU A 83 3.11 10.38 -6.48
N GLU A 84 3.59 9.55 -7.41
CA GLU A 84 2.95 9.39 -8.72
C GLU A 84 1.50 8.93 -8.60
N HIS A 85 1.23 7.96 -7.72
CA HIS A 85 -0.12 7.49 -7.43
C HIS A 85 -1.01 8.60 -6.84
N LEU A 86 -0.51 9.35 -5.85
CA LEU A 86 -1.25 10.45 -5.23
C LEU A 86 -1.60 11.54 -6.25
N LEU A 87 -0.64 11.94 -7.11
CA LEU A 87 -0.85 12.91 -8.18
C LEU A 87 -1.88 12.41 -9.20
N GLU A 88 -1.78 11.15 -9.61
CA GLU A 88 -2.69 10.53 -10.58
C GLU A 88 -4.14 10.48 -10.08
N VAL A 89 -4.35 9.95 -8.87
CA VAL A 89 -5.69 9.88 -8.25
C VAL A 89 -6.26 11.28 -8.05
N SER A 90 -5.42 12.26 -7.73
CA SER A 90 -5.81 13.67 -7.59
C SER A 90 -6.29 14.28 -8.90
N ILE A 91 -5.60 14.02 -10.02
CA ILE A 91 -6.01 14.50 -11.35
C ILE A 91 -7.35 13.90 -11.74
N PHE A 92 -7.55 12.58 -11.56
CA PHE A 92 -8.83 11.97 -11.91
C PHE A 92 -9.96 12.44 -11.02
N SER A 93 -9.70 12.62 -9.72
CA SER A 93 -10.70 13.11 -8.78
C SER A 93 -11.14 14.53 -9.10
N ALA A 94 -10.19 15.42 -9.44
CA ALA A 94 -10.51 16.78 -9.88
C ALA A 94 -11.32 16.79 -11.18
N ASN A 95 -10.95 15.97 -12.17
CA ASN A 95 -11.67 15.86 -13.44
C ASN A 95 -13.10 15.33 -13.25
N PHE A 96 -13.28 14.33 -12.38
CA PHE A 96 -14.60 13.77 -12.10
C PHE A 96 -15.47 14.76 -11.29
N ALA A 97 -14.88 15.43 -10.30
CA ALA A 97 -15.56 16.47 -9.53
C ALA A 97 -16.06 17.62 -10.42
N TYR A 98 -15.28 18.02 -11.43
CA TYR A 98 -15.71 19.02 -12.42
C TYR A 98 -17.00 18.61 -13.14
N GLN A 99 -17.13 17.34 -13.55
CA GLN A 99 -18.34 16.84 -14.21
C GLN A 99 -19.58 16.86 -13.30
N LEU A 100 -19.37 16.83 -11.98
CA LEU A 100 -20.42 16.88 -10.96
C LEU A 100 -20.68 18.29 -10.43
N ASN A 101 -20.04 19.33 -11.00
CA ASN A 101 -20.08 20.71 -10.48
C ASN A 101 -19.63 20.84 -9.01
N LEU A 102 -18.67 20.00 -8.58
CA LEU A 102 -18.04 20.07 -7.26
C LEU A 102 -16.74 20.87 -7.32
N ASN A 103 -16.24 21.30 -6.15
CA ASN A 103 -14.96 22.02 -6.07
C ASN A 103 -13.80 21.07 -6.45
N THR A 104 -13.12 21.40 -7.56
CA THR A 104 -12.04 20.58 -8.11
C THR A 104 -10.76 20.63 -7.26
N VAL A 105 -10.51 21.74 -6.57
CA VAL A 105 -9.36 21.91 -5.66
C VAL A 105 -9.54 21.06 -4.42
N GLU A 106 -10.72 21.09 -3.80
CA GLU A 106 -11.04 20.23 -2.65
C GLU A 106 -10.97 18.75 -3.03
N ALA A 107 -11.55 18.34 -4.17
CA ALA A 107 -11.45 16.97 -4.66
C ALA A 107 -10.00 16.53 -4.87
N LYS A 108 -9.15 17.42 -5.42
CA LYS A 108 -7.72 17.18 -5.61
C LYS A 108 -7.00 16.99 -4.27
N ARG A 109 -7.26 17.85 -3.27
CA ARG A 109 -6.67 17.75 -1.93
C ARG A 109 -7.12 16.49 -1.19
N ALA A 110 -8.42 16.18 -1.23
CA ALA A 110 -8.99 14.98 -0.64
C ALA A 110 -8.29 13.72 -1.18
N ALA A 111 -8.13 13.66 -2.50
CA ALA A 111 -7.43 12.60 -3.20
C ALA A 111 -5.94 12.54 -2.87
N PHE A 112 -5.24 13.68 -2.83
CA PHE A 112 -3.80 13.68 -2.62
C PHE A 112 -3.41 13.13 -1.24
N PHE A 113 -4.20 13.44 -0.21
CA PHE A 113 -3.85 13.06 1.14
C PHE A 113 -4.36 11.68 1.56
N HIS A 114 -5.23 11.02 0.78
CA HIS A 114 -5.90 9.77 1.20
C HIS A 114 -4.92 8.69 1.74
N ASP A 115 -3.75 8.57 1.12
CA ASP A 115 -2.73 7.56 1.42
C ASP A 115 -1.44 8.15 2.05
N ILE A 116 -1.46 9.41 2.50
CA ILE A 116 -0.24 10.10 3.00
C ILE A 116 0.40 9.41 4.21
N GLY A 117 -0.38 8.69 5.00
CA GLY A 117 0.10 7.94 6.17
C GLY A 117 1.12 6.84 5.83
N LYS A 118 1.22 6.42 4.56
CA LYS A 118 2.25 5.47 4.10
C LYS A 118 3.68 6.03 4.24
N VAL A 119 3.86 7.35 4.33
CA VAL A 119 5.16 8.02 4.46
C VAL A 119 5.75 7.92 5.89
N VAL A 120 4.90 7.64 6.87
CA VAL A 120 5.24 7.59 8.31
C VAL A 120 5.09 6.20 8.91
N GLY A 121 4.11 5.39 8.47
CA GLY A 121 3.83 4.07 9.02
C GLY A 121 4.53 2.93 8.27
N GLN A 122 5.68 2.46 8.76
CA GLN A 122 6.30 1.22 8.24
C GLN A 122 5.66 -0.05 8.85
N TYR A 123 5.05 0.07 10.03
CA TYR A 123 4.52 -1.06 10.81
C TYR A 123 3.09 -0.83 11.36
N SER A 124 2.46 0.28 11.00
CA SER A 124 1.12 0.65 11.44
C SER A 124 0.18 0.90 10.26
N ASP A 125 -1.12 0.85 10.52
CA ASP A 125 -2.15 1.13 9.52
C ASP A 125 -2.00 2.58 9.02
N HIS A 126 -1.83 2.73 7.71
CA HIS A 126 -1.61 4.04 7.09
C HIS A 126 -2.82 4.96 7.22
N VAL A 127 -4.03 4.42 7.42
CA VAL A 127 -5.22 5.21 7.73
C VAL A 127 -5.07 5.89 9.07
N ILE A 128 -4.63 5.14 10.10
CA ILE A 128 -4.45 5.67 11.46
C ILE A 128 -3.36 6.74 11.47
N GLU A 129 -2.22 6.49 10.81
CA GLU A 129 -1.15 7.49 10.77
C GLU A 129 -1.52 8.70 9.92
N GLY A 130 -2.20 8.49 8.79
CA GLY A 130 -2.72 9.59 7.96
C GLY A 130 -3.69 10.48 8.74
N MET A 131 -4.57 9.88 9.55
CA MET A 131 -5.48 10.61 10.43
C MET A 131 -4.74 11.43 11.48
N LYS A 132 -3.70 10.87 12.13
CA LYS A 132 -2.89 11.64 13.09
C LYS A 132 -2.24 12.85 12.43
N LEU A 133 -1.63 12.66 11.26
CA LEU A 133 -1.01 13.75 10.50
C LEU A 133 -2.04 14.81 10.11
N ALA A 134 -3.18 14.39 9.56
CA ALA A 134 -4.22 15.32 9.11
C ALA A 134 -4.78 16.16 10.27
N ASN A 135 -4.93 15.56 11.46
CA ASN A 135 -5.33 16.28 12.68
C ASN A 135 -4.21 17.20 13.20
N GLN A 136 -2.96 16.74 13.22
CA GLN A 136 -1.79 17.53 13.64
C GLN A 136 -1.67 18.82 12.82
N PHE A 137 -1.79 18.70 11.50
CA PHE A 137 -1.69 19.83 10.57
C PHE A 137 -3.01 20.56 10.31
N LYS A 138 -4.08 20.20 11.05
CA LYS A 138 -5.41 20.83 10.95
C LYS A 138 -5.95 20.90 9.52
N LEU A 139 -5.80 19.80 8.77
CA LEU A 139 -6.36 19.70 7.42
C LEU A 139 -7.89 19.77 7.47
N ASP A 140 -8.50 20.17 6.36
CA ASP A 140 -9.95 20.32 6.26
C ASP A 140 -10.68 18.99 6.57
N SER A 141 -11.89 19.07 7.11
CA SER A 141 -12.66 17.88 7.52
C SER A 141 -12.89 16.90 6.37
N TYR A 142 -13.11 17.40 5.16
CA TYR A 142 -13.30 16.54 3.98
C TYR A 142 -12.03 15.73 3.63
N ILE A 143 -10.84 16.22 3.98
CA ILE A 143 -9.57 15.49 3.82
C ILE A 143 -9.48 14.41 4.89
N ILE A 144 -9.68 14.80 6.16
CA ILE A 144 -9.64 13.89 7.31
C ILE A 144 -10.61 12.72 7.10
N GLU A 145 -11.86 13.00 6.75
CA GLU A 145 -12.87 11.97 6.47
C GLU A 145 -12.50 11.10 5.27
N THR A 146 -11.91 11.67 4.22
CA THR A 146 -11.43 10.89 3.07
C THR A 146 -10.35 9.90 3.49
N ILE A 147 -9.37 10.34 4.29
CA ILE A 147 -8.33 9.46 4.83
C ILE A 147 -8.96 8.37 5.70
N GLN A 148 -9.83 8.73 6.64
CA GLN A 148 -10.45 7.77 7.56
C GLN A 148 -11.21 6.66 6.84
N PHE A 149 -11.89 7.01 5.74
CA PHE A 149 -12.88 6.13 5.15
C PHE A 149 -12.52 5.61 3.75
N HIS A 150 -11.41 5.98 3.11
CA HIS A 150 -11.16 5.53 1.72
C HIS A 150 -11.13 3.99 1.54
N HIS A 151 -10.75 3.19 2.55
CA HIS A 151 -10.85 1.71 2.46
C HIS A 151 -12.22 1.13 2.84
N ASN A 152 -13.12 1.94 3.42
CA ASN A 152 -14.02 1.47 4.46
C ASN A 152 -15.53 1.45 4.17
N TYR A 153 -16.10 1.47 2.96
CA TYR A 153 -17.57 1.39 2.60
C TYR A 153 -18.71 1.94 3.49
N ASP A 154 -18.52 2.51 4.67
CA ASP A 154 -19.61 3.04 5.49
C ASP A 154 -20.30 4.18 4.74
N THR A 155 -21.63 4.19 4.85
CA THR A 155 -22.53 4.86 3.89
C THR A 155 -23.10 6.17 4.41
N ASN A 156 -22.87 6.51 5.69
CA ASN A 156 -23.43 7.70 6.33
C ASN A 156 -22.40 8.81 6.53
N ILE A 157 -21.66 9.17 5.47
CA ILE A 157 -20.67 10.26 5.52
C ILE A 157 -21.07 11.35 4.53
N ASN A 158 -21.24 12.57 5.05
CA ASN A 158 -21.58 13.74 4.26
C ASN A 158 -20.33 14.38 3.62
N ASN A 159 -19.62 13.59 2.81
CA ASN A 159 -18.42 14.01 2.09
C ASN A 159 -18.55 13.65 0.60
N PRO A 160 -18.76 14.63 -0.30
CA PRO A 160 -18.97 14.35 -1.71
C PRO A 160 -17.71 13.79 -2.41
N TYR A 161 -16.52 14.00 -1.85
CA TYR A 161 -15.26 13.58 -2.45
C TYR A 161 -14.90 12.13 -2.15
N LEU A 162 -15.38 11.56 -1.05
CA LEU A 162 -15.01 10.22 -0.60
C LEU A 162 -15.28 9.16 -1.69
N SER A 163 -16.48 9.18 -2.27
CA SER A 163 -16.89 8.25 -3.33
C SER A 163 -16.08 8.43 -4.62
N ILE A 164 -15.70 9.68 -4.93
CA ILE A 164 -14.85 10.00 -6.07
C ILE A 164 -13.47 9.41 -5.85
N VAL A 165 -12.83 9.74 -4.72
CA VAL A 165 -11.47 9.27 -4.38
C VAL A 165 -11.40 7.76 -4.36
N ARG A 166 -12.36 7.07 -3.74
CA ARG A 166 -12.44 5.60 -3.74
C ARG A 166 -12.52 5.01 -5.14
N SER A 167 -13.27 5.65 -6.03
CA SER A 167 -13.43 5.18 -7.41
C SER A 167 -12.15 5.40 -8.20
N MET A 168 -11.52 6.57 -8.05
CA MET A 168 -10.29 6.94 -8.75
C MET A 168 -9.06 6.17 -8.26
N ASP A 169 -8.96 5.87 -6.96
CA ASP A 169 -7.93 5.00 -6.40
C ASP A 169 -8.01 3.60 -7.00
N LYS A 170 -9.21 2.99 -7.02
CA LYS A 170 -9.42 1.69 -7.69
C LYS A 170 -9.09 1.71 -9.17
N LEU A 171 -9.43 2.80 -9.88
CA LEU A 171 -9.08 2.97 -11.29
C LEU A 171 -7.58 3.11 -11.50
N SER A 172 -6.87 3.85 -10.64
CA SER A 172 -5.40 3.95 -10.65
C SER A 172 -4.77 2.57 -10.44
N ALA A 173 -5.21 1.85 -9.41
CA ALA A 173 -4.72 0.51 -9.07
C ALA A 173 -5.01 -0.56 -10.15
N GLY A 174 -6.10 -0.39 -10.92
CA GLY A 174 -6.57 -1.34 -11.93
C GLY A 174 -5.92 -1.22 -13.31
N ARG A 175 -5.03 -0.25 -13.54
CA ARG A 175 -4.39 -0.02 -14.85
C ARG A 175 -3.46 -1.17 -15.26
N LEU A 176 -3.64 -1.65 -16.49
CA LEU A 176 -2.71 -2.60 -17.12
C LEU A 176 -1.31 -1.98 -17.15
N GLY A 177 -0.35 -2.63 -16.48
CA GLY A 177 1.03 -2.14 -16.39
C GLY A 177 1.34 -1.24 -15.18
N ALA A 178 0.37 -0.87 -14.33
CA ALA A 178 0.67 -0.20 -13.05
C ALA A 178 1.30 -1.16 -12.01
N ARG A 179 1.04 -2.47 -12.16
CA ARG A 179 1.58 -3.54 -11.29
C ARG A 179 2.06 -4.76 -12.12
N PRO A 180 2.91 -4.58 -13.13
CA PRO A 180 3.20 -5.64 -14.11
C PRO A 180 3.95 -6.80 -13.47
N PHE A 181 4.93 -6.51 -12.61
CA PHE A 181 5.73 -7.53 -11.91
C PHE A 181 4.96 -8.29 -10.82
N GLN A 182 3.81 -7.77 -10.39
CA GLN A 182 2.97 -8.41 -9.39
C GLN A 182 2.00 -9.42 -9.98
N LEU A 183 1.43 -9.20 -11.17
CA LEU A 183 0.54 -10.20 -11.75
C LEU A 183 1.27 -11.54 -11.96
N GLU A 184 2.51 -11.46 -12.46
CA GLU A 184 3.35 -12.63 -12.72
C GLU A 184 3.81 -13.30 -11.40
N LYS A 185 4.38 -12.54 -10.45
CA LYS A 185 4.81 -13.09 -9.14
C LYS A 185 3.63 -13.51 -8.25
N THR A 186 2.48 -12.84 -8.30
CA THR A 186 1.28 -13.23 -7.57
C THR A 186 0.68 -14.49 -8.16
N LYS A 187 0.71 -14.67 -9.49
CA LYS A 187 0.30 -15.91 -10.13
C LYS A 187 1.22 -17.06 -9.74
N GLU A 188 2.53 -16.92 -9.90
CA GLU A 188 3.51 -17.94 -9.49
C GLU A 188 3.40 -18.29 -8.00
N ARG A 189 3.27 -17.28 -7.13
CA ARG A 189 3.06 -17.48 -5.69
C ARG A 189 1.75 -18.20 -5.41
N LYS A 190 0.65 -17.79 -6.07
CA LYS A 190 -0.67 -18.40 -5.91
C LYS A 190 -0.64 -19.86 -6.37
N GLU A 191 0.03 -20.16 -7.47
CA GLU A 191 0.20 -21.52 -7.98
C GLU A 191 1.07 -22.37 -7.04
N LYS A 192 2.19 -21.83 -6.54
CA LYS A 192 3.04 -22.51 -5.55
C LYS A 192 2.27 -22.79 -4.25
N MET A 193 1.54 -21.80 -3.74
CA MET A 193 0.72 -21.94 -2.54
C MET A 193 -0.45 -22.91 -2.75
N HIS A 194 -1.09 -22.86 -3.93
CA HIS A 194 -2.15 -23.78 -4.29
C HIS A 194 -1.62 -25.21 -4.29
N SER A 195 -0.53 -25.48 -5.02
CA SER A 195 0.10 -26.80 -5.12
C SER A 195 0.52 -27.34 -3.75
N LEU A 196 1.07 -26.48 -2.89
CA LEU A 196 1.49 -26.83 -1.54
C LEU A 196 0.31 -27.27 -0.67
N LEU A 197 -0.77 -26.49 -0.66
CA LEU A 197 -1.95 -26.79 0.15
C LEU A 197 -2.72 -27.99 -0.41
N THR A 198 -2.88 -28.11 -1.73
CA THR A 198 -3.52 -29.29 -2.32
C THR A 198 -2.74 -30.59 -2.09
N GLY A 199 -1.46 -30.51 -1.72
CA GLY A 199 -0.66 -31.68 -1.34
C GLY A 199 -0.94 -32.21 0.07
N ILE A 200 -1.69 -31.49 0.91
CA ILE A 200 -2.07 -31.93 2.25
C ILE A 200 -3.27 -32.88 2.13
N ASP A 201 -3.14 -34.11 2.67
CA ASP A 201 -4.22 -35.08 2.66
C ASP A 201 -5.46 -34.55 3.41
N GLY A 202 -6.64 -34.84 2.85
CA GLY A 202 -7.91 -34.31 3.33
C GLY A 202 -8.32 -32.95 2.73
N ILE A 203 -7.46 -32.26 1.96
CA ILE A 203 -7.87 -31.07 1.17
C ILE A 203 -8.42 -31.51 -0.20
N SER A 204 -9.64 -31.08 -0.54
CA SER A 204 -10.28 -31.36 -1.83
C SER A 204 -10.06 -30.26 -2.87
N ARG A 205 -10.16 -28.99 -2.47
CA ARG A 205 -9.87 -27.82 -3.32
C ARG A 205 -9.43 -26.61 -2.50
N VAL A 206 -8.74 -25.67 -3.15
CA VAL A 206 -8.29 -24.42 -2.53
C VAL A 206 -8.67 -23.23 -3.39
N GLU A 207 -9.32 -22.23 -2.80
CA GLU A 207 -9.69 -20.98 -3.45
C GLU A 207 -8.96 -19.80 -2.80
N PHE A 208 -8.55 -18.84 -3.63
CA PHE A 208 -7.92 -17.61 -3.17
C PHE A 208 -8.87 -16.44 -3.40
N LEU A 209 -9.21 -15.75 -2.32
CA LEU A 209 -10.07 -14.57 -2.29
C LEU A 209 -9.27 -13.33 -1.89
N ALA A 210 -9.84 -12.15 -2.12
CA ALA A 210 -9.25 -10.85 -1.73
C ALA A 210 -7.76 -10.73 -2.15
N GLY A 211 -7.44 -10.97 -3.42
CA GLY A 211 -6.06 -10.87 -3.93
C GLY A 211 -5.09 -11.94 -3.40
N GLY A 212 -5.59 -12.98 -2.74
CA GLY A 212 -4.81 -14.09 -2.18
C GLY A 212 -4.47 -13.94 -0.68
N HIS A 213 -5.05 -12.97 0.01
CA HIS A 213 -4.92 -12.82 1.46
C HIS A 213 -5.87 -13.74 2.24
N ILE A 214 -6.99 -14.14 1.63
CA ILE A 214 -7.94 -15.09 2.20
C ILE A 214 -7.83 -16.39 1.40
N ILE A 215 -7.45 -17.47 2.07
CA ILE A 215 -7.29 -18.79 1.47
C ILE A 215 -8.39 -19.68 2.02
N LYS A 216 -9.33 -20.06 1.16
CA LYS A 216 -10.43 -20.95 1.49
C LYS A 216 -10.03 -22.38 1.12
N ILE A 217 -9.93 -23.24 2.12
CA ILE A 217 -9.57 -24.65 2.01
C ILE A 217 -10.85 -25.46 2.16
N PHE A 218 -11.14 -26.28 1.17
CA PHE A 218 -12.24 -27.23 1.21
C PHE A 218 -11.71 -28.59 1.63
N LEU A 219 -12.36 -29.18 2.62
CA LEU A 219 -11.98 -30.45 3.21
C LEU A 219 -12.85 -31.57 2.60
N ASN A 220 -12.24 -32.73 2.39
CA ASN A 220 -12.98 -33.92 1.99
C ASN A 220 -13.70 -34.51 3.22
N PRO A 221 -15.04 -34.54 3.24
CA PRO A 221 -15.82 -35.01 4.39
C PRO A 221 -15.59 -36.50 4.71
N GLU A 222 -15.22 -37.33 3.72
CA GLU A 222 -14.97 -38.76 3.94
C GLU A 222 -13.63 -39.04 4.62
N LYS A 223 -12.66 -38.13 4.44
CA LYS A 223 -11.30 -38.27 4.98
C LYS A 223 -11.04 -37.43 6.22
N PHE A 224 -11.82 -36.37 6.41
CA PHE A 224 -11.59 -35.40 7.47
C PHE A 224 -12.42 -35.71 8.72
N ASN A 225 -11.74 -35.84 9.87
CA ASN A 225 -12.40 -35.99 11.16
C ASN A 225 -12.37 -34.66 11.93
N TRP A 226 -13.49 -34.26 12.51
CA TRP A 226 -13.57 -33.03 13.30
C TRP A 226 -12.63 -33.02 14.50
N THR A 227 -12.33 -34.19 15.07
CA THR A 227 -11.40 -34.31 16.21
C THR A 227 -9.95 -33.97 15.85
N SER A 228 -9.57 -34.04 14.57
CA SER A 228 -8.22 -33.70 14.09
C SER A 228 -8.08 -32.27 13.60
N LEU A 229 -9.11 -31.42 13.77
CA LEU A 229 -9.13 -30.06 13.25
C LEU A 229 -7.96 -29.20 13.72
N GLU A 230 -7.61 -29.26 15.01
CA GLU A 230 -6.51 -28.45 15.55
C GLU A 230 -5.15 -28.91 15.03
N ASP A 231 -4.96 -30.21 14.87
CA ASP A 231 -3.72 -30.74 14.30
C ASP A 231 -3.63 -30.46 12.80
N PHE A 232 -4.76 -30.46 12.10
CA PHE A 232 -4.84 -30.03 10.72
C PHE A 232 -4.47 -28.55 10.55
N LYS A 233 -5.00 -27.65 11.38
CA LYS A 233 -4.64 -26.22 11.37
C LYS A 233 -3.13 -26.02 11.62
N LYS A 234 -2.56 -26.76 12.58
CA LYS A 234 -1.11 -26.74 12.85
C LYS A 234 -0.32 -27.23 11.64
N ASN A 235 -0.77 -28.31 11.00
CA ASN A 235 -0.11 -28.84 9.80
C ASN A 235 -0.10 -27.80 8.67
N VAL A 236 -1.27 -27.26 8.30
CA VAL A 236 -1.38 -26.19 7.28
C VAL A 236 -0.47 -25.01 7.60
N THR A 237 -0.48 -24.55 8.85
CA THR A 237 0.38 -23.43 9.30
C THR A 237 1.86 -23.77 9.15
N LYS A 238 2.26 -24.99 9.54
CA LYS A 238 3.63 -25.47 9.44
C LYS A 238 4.08 -25.55 7.99
N THR A 239 3.29 -26.20 7.12
CA THR A 239 3.59 -26.34 5.68
C THR A 239 3.80 -24.97 5.02
N VAL A 240 2.94 -24.00 5.33
CA VAL A 240 3.04 -22.64 4.78
C VAL A 240 4.27 -21.89 5.32
N ARG A 241 4.61 -22.05 6.61
CA ARG A 241 5.78 -21.40 7.24
C ARG A 241 7.12 -21.95 6.77
N GLU A 242 7.19 -23.26 6.53
CA GLU A 242 8.41 -23.94 6.07
C GLU A 242 8.69 -23.71 4.58
N THR A 243 7.75 -23.09 3.86
CA THR A 243 7.94 -22.74 2.46
C THR A 243 8.74 -21.46 2.32
N ASP A 244 9.78 -21.52 1.49
CA ASP A 244 10.58 -20.35 1.11
C ASP A 244 9.77 -19.45 0.15
N LEU A 245 8.91 -18.62 0.75
CA LEU A 245 8.15 -17.57 0.09
C LEU A 245 8.84 -16.24 0.37
N LYS A 246 9.30 -15.55 -0.68
CA LYS A 246 10.00 -14.24 -0.59
C LYS A 246 9.25 -13.15 0.20
N TYR A 247 7.94 -13.31 0.43
CA TYR A 247 7.11 -12.36 1.17
C TYR A 247 6.11 -13.12 2.05
N GLN A 248 6.14 -12.86 3.36
CA GLN A 248 5.16 -13.37 4.31
C GLN A 248 4.04 -12.34 4.47
N TYR A 249 2.82 -12.75 4.13
CA TYR A 249 1.61 -11.96 4.36
C TYR A 249 0.83 -12.57 5.54
N ASN A 250 0.03 -11.74 6.21
CA ASN A 250 -0.99 -12.24 7.13
C ASN A 250 -2.09 -12.93 6.30
N TYR A 251 -2.03 -14.25 6.20
CA TYR A 251 -3.06 -15.06 5.54
C TYR A 251 -4.19 -15.37 6.52
N GLN A 252 -5.43 -15.21 6.07
CA GLN A 252 -6.60 -15.75 6.74
C GLN A 252 -7.00 -17.06 6.08
N PHE A 253 -7.03 -18.15 6.84
CA PHE A 253 -7.49 -19.45 6.35
C PHE A 253 -8.96 -19.67 6.72
N LEU A 254 -9.78 -20.01 5.73
CA LEU A 254 -11.18 -20.40 5.92
C LEU A 254 -11.32 -21.88 5.59
N LEU A 255 -11.71 -22.70 6.58
CA LEU A 255 -11.98 -24.11 6.37
C LEU A 255 -13.46 -24.30 6.03
N LYS A 256 -13.73 -25.01 4.94
CA LYS A 256 -15.09 -25.41 4.55
C LYS A 256 -15.17 -26.92 4.41
N LEU A 257 -16.19 -27.51 5.01
CA LEU A 257 -16.66 -28.85 4.67
C LEU A 257 -17.88 -28.68 3.76
N GLU A 258 -17.87 -29.32 2.60
CA GLU A 258 -19.04 -29.39 1.72
C GLU A 258 -19.42 -30.86 1.56
N PHE A 259 -20.65 -31.19 1.95
CA PHE A 259 -21.25 -32.51 1.77
C PHE A 259 -22.29 -32.39 0.66
N ASN A 260 -22.15 -33.20 -0.38
CA ASN A 260 -23.11 -33.30 -1.46
C ASN A 260 -23.61 -34.73 -1.51
N ASP A 261 -24.92 -34.89 -1.39
CA ASP A 261 -25.61 -36.17 -1.50
C ASP A 261 -26.89 -35.96 -2.32
N SER A 262 -27.31 -36.98 -3.04
CA SER A 262 -28.49 -36.95 -3.89
C SER A 262 -29.20 -38.29 -3.82
N PHE A 263 -30.50 -38.26 -3.55
CA PHE A 263 -31.35 -39.43 -3.58
C PHE A 263 -32.43 -39.26 -4.66
N LEU A 264 -32.86 -40.36 -5.25
CA LEU A 264 -34.04 -40.42 -6.10
C LEU A 264 -35.22 -40.94 -5.24
N LEU A 265 -36.43 -40.49 -5.55
CA LEU A 265 -37.62 -41.13 -4.99
C LEU A 265 -37.82 -42.46 -5.72
N ASP A 266 -37.78 -43.57 -4.98
CA ASP A 266 -38.13 -44.89 -5.50
C ASP A 266 -39.66 -45.01 -5.61
N ASP A 267 -40.25 -44.28 -6.56
CA ASP A 267 -41.63 -44.50 -7.00
C ASP A 267 -41.64 -44.87 -8.49
N TYR A 268 -41.30 -46.14 -8.78
CA TYR A 268 -41.76 -46.91 -9.95
C TYR A 268 -41.89 -48.40 -9.60
#